data_AF-A0A1X0P957-F1
#
_entry.id   AF-A0A1X0P957-F1
#
_cell.length_a   1.000
_cell.length_b   1.000
_cell.length_c   1.000
_cell.angle_alpha   90.00
_cell.angle_beta   90.00
_cell.angle_gamma   90.00
#
_symmetry.space_group_name_H-M   'P 1'
#
loop_
_entity.id
_entity.type
_entity.pdbx_description
1 polymer ?
#
loop_
_entity_poly.entity_id
_entity_poly.type
_entity_poly.pdbx_seq_one_letter_code
_entity_poly.pdbx_strand_id
1 'polypeptide(L)'
;MSMLSCRVLCLLAIVLCCVGVARADASAASLPQYVMKYVEQAKKLAEETKELKEKCEKATETAREAAYEAQRFVVSTRNELETIAADPKKVMETKSKGYELIDKAMKAAVEAGELANKTTDSERETDDNVSVVQTYAEEHKHSVPKEIKDAEEAVKDAQNAVYNAKDAEGMAHTHANDVKNVLKELDAAVAAAEKKEKQLESQQQGHTEGNKTEETQEKQKEKQKQHYRSTFTINIHGDNLDALFNGGANNSGMALNDGSSNPASLRVPLLLLLLSVLGCMAVC
;
A
#
# COMPACT_ATOMS: atom_id res chain seq x y z
N MET A 1 52.88 -56.48 31.87
CA MET A 1 51.92 -55.37 32.08
C MET A 1 52.58 -54.08 31.60
N SER A 2 52.43 -53.74 30.32
CA SER A 2 52.90 -52.46 29.77
C SER A 2 51.71 -51.51 29.68
N MET A 3 51.45 -50.75 30.74
CA MET A 3 50.34 -49.77 30.77
C MET A 3 50.72 -48.38 30.21
N LEU A 4 51.95 -48.22 29.72
CA LEU A 4 52.48 -46.92 29.25
C LEU A 4 52.13 -46.59 27.80
N SER A 5 51.94 -47.58 26.92
CA SER A 5 51.65 -47.33 25.49
C SER A 5 50.22 -46.82 25.23
N CYS A 6 49.26 -47.14 26.11
CA CYS A 6 47.86 -46.76 25.92
C CYS A 6 47.61 -45.26 26.17
N ARG A 7 48.34 -44.64 27.12
CA ARG A 7 48.18 -43.20 27.41
C ARG A 7 48.78 -42.30 26.34
N VAL A 8 49.86 -42.72 25.70
CA VAL A 8 50.52 -41.94 24.64
C VAL A 8 49.66 -41.93 23.36
N LEU A 9 48.98 -43.03 23.04
CA LEU A 9 48.09 -43.10 21.88
C LEU A 9 46.81 -42.25 22.05
N CYS A 10 46.23 -42.18 23.26
CA CYS A 10 45.06 -41.33 23.51
C CYS A 10 45.37 -39.83 23.38
N LEU A 11 46.55 -39.39 23.84
CA LEU A 11 46.96 -37.99 23.69
C LEU A 11 47.25 -37.63 22.23
N LEU A 12 47.85 -38.54 21.47
CA LEU A 12 48.07 -38.36 20.02
C LEU A 12 46.75 -38.28 19.24
N ALA A 13 45.74 -39.06 19.62
CA ALA A 13 44.40 -38.99 19.02
C ALA A 13 43.70 -37.65 19.31
N ILE A 14 43.83 -37.11 20.52
CA ILE A 14 43.30 -35.78 20.87
C ILE A 14 44.03 -34.69 20.07
N VAL A 15 45.35 -34.74 19.95
CA VAL A 15 46.11 -33.76 19.16
C VAL A 15 45.79 -33.86 17.67
N LEU A 16 45.67 -35.06 17.09
CA LEU A 16 45.26 -35.24 15.70
C LEU A 16 43.81 -34.81 15.46
N CYS A 17 42.91 -35.01 16.44
CA CYS A 17 41.54 -34.49 16.40
C CYS A 17 41.53 -32.95 16.47
N CYS A 18 42.39 -32.33 17.28
CA CYS A 18 42.49 -30.87 17.37
C CYS A 18 43.17 -30.21 16.16
N VAL A 19 44.13 -30.88 15.51
CA VAL A 19 44.82 -30.36 14.32
C VAL A 19 44.02 -30.62 13.02
N GLY A 20 43.11 -31.62 13.03
CA GLY A 20 42.23 -31.95 11.90
C GLY A 20 41.01 -31.03 11.72
N VAL A 21 40.61 -30.26 12.74
CA VAL A 21 39.42 -29.38 12.68
C VAL A 21 39.71 -28.02 12.04
N ALA A 22 40.98 -27.66 11.80
CA ALA A 22 41.35 -26.37 11.24
C ALA A 22 41.24 -26.25 9.70
N ARG A 23 40.55 -27.16 9.01
CA ARG A 23 40.38 -27.14 7.53
C ARG A 23 38.93 -27.14 7.03
N ALA A 24 37.94 -26.91 7.88
CA ALA A 24 36.53 -26.88 7.43
C ALA A 24 36.15 -25.61 6.63
N ASP A 25 36.90 -24.51 6.73
CA ASP A 25 36.64 -23.30 5.93
C ASP A 25 37.36 -23.28 4.57
N ALA A 26 38.14 -24.31 4.24
CA ALA A 26 38.69 -24.48 2.89
C ALA A 26 37.61 -24.88 1.86
N SER A 27 36.36 -25.11 2.30
CA SER A 27 35.20 -25.34 1.43
C SER A 27 34.60 -24.05 0.86
N ALA A 28 35.13 -22.87 1.23
CA ALA A 28 35.18 -21.73 0.31
C ALA A 28 36.17 -22.04 -0.83
N ALA A 29 35.97 -23.18 -1.51
CA ALA A 29 36.50 -23.44 -2.82
C ALA A 29 36.11 -22.22 -3.65
N SER A 30 37.10 -21.40 -3.98
CA SER A 30 36.90 -20.06 -4.53
C SER A 30 35.88 -20.13 -5.65
N LEU A 31 34.70 -19.56 -5.42
CA LEU A 31 33.70 -19.39 -6.47
C LEU A 31 34.42 -18.78 -7.68
N PRO A 32 34.12 -19.22 -8.92
CA PRO A 32 34.72 -18.63 -10.08
C PRO A 32 34.59 -17.11 -10.04
N GLN A 33 35.61 -16.40 -10.52
CA GLN A 33 35.64 -14.93 -10.45
C GLN A 33 34.37 -14.28 -11.03
N TYR A 34 33.75 -14.90 -12.05
CA TYR A 34 32.49 -14.42 -12.61
C TYR A 34 31.31 -14.56 -11.64
N VAL A 35 31.23 -15.63 -10.83
CA VAL A 35 30.18 -15.80 -9.80
C VAL A 35 30.37 -14.80 -8.67
N MET A 36 31.62 -14.54 -8.28
CA MET A 36 31.93 -13.52 -7.28
C MET A 36 31.42 -12.13 -7.68
N LYS A 37 31.42 -11.80 -8.98
CA LYS A 37 30.83 -10.55 -9.48
C LYS A 37 29.34 -10.46 -9.18
N TYR A 38 28.59 -11.56 -9.35
CA TYR A 38 27.15 -11.60 -9.01
C TYR A 38 26.92 -11.48 -7.50
N VAL A 39 27.81 -12.03 -6.67
CA VAL A 39 27.75 -11.84 -5.20
C VAL A 39 27.91 -10.37 -4.82
N GLU A 40 28.90 -9.69 -5.41
CA GLU A 40 29.12 -8.25 -5.16
C GLU A 40 27.96 -7.40 -5.67
N GLN A 41 27.39 -7.74 -6.84
CA GLN A 41 26.23 -7.04 -7.41
C GLN A 41 24.98 -7.25 -6.56
N ALA A 42 24.66 -8.49 -6.18
CA ALA A 42 23.54 -8.82 -5.30
C ALA A 42 23.65 -8.06 -3.97
N LYS A 43 24.85 -8.03 -3.37
CA LYS A 43 25.09 -7.28 -2.13
C LYS A 43 24.81 -5.78 -2.30
N LYS A 44 25.29 -5.17 -3.37
CA LYS A 44 25.05 -3.73 -3.64
C LYS A 44 23.57 -3.44 -3.85
N LEU A 45 22.90 -4.22 -4.68
CA LEU A 45 21.47 -4.08 -4.98
C LEU A 45 20.60 -4.36 -3.75
N ALA A 46 21.01 -5.27 -2.86
CA ALA A 46 20.30 -5.52 -1.62
C ALA A 46 20.28 -4.30 -0.68
N GLU A 47 21.39 -3.54 -0.60
CA GLU A 47 21.42 -2.29 0.18
C GLU A 47 20.52 -1.22 -0.45
N GLU A 48 20.55 -1.06 -1.78
CA GLU A 48 19.63 -0.15 -2.49
C GLU A 48 18.16 -0.54 -2.28
N THR A 49 17.87 -1.84 -2.33
CA THR A 49 16.54 -2.41 -2.09
C THR A 49 16.06 -2.15 -0.66
N LYS A 50 16.95 -2.24 0.36
CA LYS A 50 16.62 -1.89 1.75
C LYS A 50 16.26 -0.41 1.89
N GLU A 51 17.02 0.48 1.26
CA GLU A 51 16.69 1.92 1.30
C GLU A 51 15.36 2.23 0.62
N LEU A 52 15.04 1.55 -0.49
CA LEU A 52 13.77 1.68 -1.19
C LEU A 52 12.61 1.13 -0.35
N LYS A 53 12.80 -0.02 0.31
CA LYS A 53 11.84 -0.60 1.26
C LYS A 53 11.44 0.42 2.32
N GLU A 54 12.40 1.07 2.99
CA GLU A 54 12.09 2.07 4.03
C GLU A 54 11.29 3.27 3.50
N LYS A 55 11.59 3.72 2.27
CA LYS A 55 10.82 4.79 1.61
C LYS A 55 9.40 4.31 1.28
N CYS A 56 9.28 3.10 0.77
CA CYS A 56 8.00 2.45 0.45
C CYS A 56 7.11 2.31 1.69
N GLU A 57 7.67 1.89 2.83
CA GLU A 57 6.94 1.80 4.11
C GLU A 57 6.44 3.16 4.61
N LYS A 58 7.24 4.23 4.47
CA LYS A 58 6.81 5.59 4.84
C LYS A 58 5.68 6.10 3.95
N ALA A 59 5.76 5.85 2.65
CA ALA A 59 4.69 6.22 1.71
C ALA A 59 3.42 5.40 1.97
N THR A 60 3.56 4.12 2.31
CA THR A 60 2.46 3.26 2.75
C THR A 60 1.71 3.85 3.94
N GLU A 61 2.43 4.28 4.97
CA GLU A 61 1.80 4.87 6.16
C GLU A 61 1.09 6.18 5.82
N THR A 62 1.72 7.03 5.02
CA THR A 62 1.13 8.30 4.55
C THR A 62 -0.18 8.06 3.78
N ALA A 63 -0.19 7.06 2.89
CA ALA A 63 -1.39 6.68 2.13
C ALA A 63 -2.49 6.11 3.04
N ARG A 64 -2.15 5.28 4.03
CA ARG A 64 -3.10 4.75 5.02
C ARG A 64 -3.72 5.85 5.87
N GLU A 65 -2.91 6.77 6.39
CA GLU A 65 -3.39 7.90 7.18
C GLU A 65 -4.37 8.77 6.38
N ALA A 66 -4.02 9.10 5.13
CA ALA A 66 -4.89 9.88 4.25
C ALA A 66 -6.20 9.14 3.93
N ALA A 67 -6.13 7.81 3.70
CA ALA A 67 -7.30 6.96 3.48
C ALA A 67 -8.23 6.96 4.70
N TYR A 68 -7.70 6.80 5.92
CA TYR A 68 -8.50 6.80 7.15
C TYR A 68 -9.11 8.17 7.47
N GLU A 69 -8.41 9.26 7.19
CA GLU A 69 -8.98 10.60 7.30
C GLU A 69 -10.17 10.80 6.36
N ALA A 70 -10.02 10.40 5.08
CA ALA A 70 -11.09 10.43 4.10
C ALA A 70 -12.29 9.57 4.52
N GLN A 71 -12.05 8.36 5.04
CA GLN A 71 -13.10 7.48 5.54
C GLN A 71 -13.86 8.10 6.71
N ARG A 72 -13.17 8.66 7.71
CA ARG A 72 -13.79 9.34 8.85
C ARG A 72 -14.65 10.52 8.39
N PHE A 73 -14.16 11.29 7.42
CA PHE A 73 -14.92 12.40 6.85
C PHE A 73 -16.22 11.92 6.18
N VAL A 74 -16.17 10.82 5.42
CA VAL A 74 -17.37 10.24 4.79
C VAL A 74 -18.41 9.84 5.83
N VAL A 75 -17.99 9.12 6.88
CA VAL A 75 -18.90 8.67 7.94
C VAL A 75 -19.54 9.86 8.68
N SER A 76 -18.73 10.85 9.08
CA SER A 76 -19.22 12.05 9.76
C SER A 76 -20.18 12.86 8.87
N THR A 77 -19.84 13.05 7.60
CA THR A 77 -20.68 13.81 6.65
C THR A 77 -22.01 13.11 6.39
N ARG A 78 -22.04 11.78 6.26
CA ARG A 78 -23.29 11.03 6.10
C ARG A 78 -24.19 11.13 7.32
N ASN A 79 -23.63 11.05 8.52
CA ASN A 79 -24.41 11.15 9.76
C ASN A 79 -25.01 12.56 9.96
N GLU A 80 -24.35 13.60 9.44
CA GLU A 80 -24.77 14.99 9.59
C GLU A 80 -25.39 15.57 8.31
N LEU A 81 -25.68 14.75 7.30
CA LEU A 81 -26.00 15.19 5.94
C LEU A 81 -27.13 16.21 5.89
N GLU A 82 -28.25 15.94 6.56
CA GLU A 82 -29.41 16.84 6.60
C GLU A 82 -29.10 18.15 7.33
N THR A 83 -28.37 18.07 8.46
CA THR A 83 -27.96 19.24 9.24
C THR A 83 -26.99 20.13 8.47
N ILE A 84 -26.05 19.53 7.73
CA ILE A 84 -25.11 20.26 6.88
C ILE A 84 -25.89 20.89 5.72
N ALA A 85 -26.78 20.14 5.05
CA ALA A 85 -27.54 20.62 3.89
C ALA A 85 -28.47 21.81 4.21
N ALA A 86 -28.94 21.93 5.45
CA ALA A 86 -29.76 23.05 5.90
C ALA A 86 -28.96 24.34 6.20
N ASP A 87 -27.62 24.29 6.25
CA ASP A 87 -26.76 25.43 6.57
C ASP A 87 -25.75 25.69 5.42
N PRO A 88 -25.98 26.72 4.59
CA PRO A 88 -25.12 27.02 3.44
C PRO A 88 -23.64 27.23 3.80
N LYS A 89 -23.35 27.73 5.01
CA LYS A 89 -21.97 27.94 5.45
C LYS A 89 -21.28 26.60 5.69
N LYS A 90 -21.96 25.68 6.38
CA LYS A 90 -21.45 24.30 6.60
C LYS A 90 -21.29 23.54 5.29
N VAL A 91 -22.20 23.70 4.33
CA VAL A 91 -22.06 23.09 2.99
C VAL A 91 -20.73 23.48 2.34
N MET A 92 -20.40 24.79 2.34
CA MET A 92 -19.15 25.28 1.74
C MET A 92 -17.91 24.74 2.47
N GLU A 93 -17.91 24.78 3.80
CA GLU A 93 -16.81 24.26 4.63
C GLU A 93 -16.59 22.75 4.40
N THR A 94 -17.68 21.96 4.43
CA THR A 94 -17.64 20.51 4.19
C THR A 94 -17.13 20.19 2.79
N LYS A 95 -17.59 20.90 1.75
CA LYS A 95 -17.08 20.69 0.38
C LYS A 95 -15.61 21.03 0.25
N SER A 96 -15.17 22.16 0.79
CA SER A 96 -13.76 22.56 0.74
C SER A 96 -12.87 21.50 1.37
N LYS A 97 -13.23 21.05 2.57
CA LYS A 97 -12.51 19.98 3.27
C LYS A 97 -12.55 18.65 2.51
N GLY A 98 -13.69 18.30 1.92
CA GLY A 98 -13.81 17.09 1.11
C GLY A 98 -12.87 17.09 -0.10
N TYR A 99 -12.77 18.22 -0.82
CA TYR A 99 -11.83 18.35 -1.94
C TYR A 99 -10.36 18.28 -1.50
N GLU A 100 -10.01 18.89 -0.38
CA GLU A 100 -8.67 18.79 0.21
C GLU A 100 -8.31 17.33 0.55
N LEU A 101 -9.23 16.59 1.16
CA LEU A 101 -9.01 15.17 1.50
C LEU A 101 -8.90 14.29 0.25
N ILE A 102 -9.65 14.58 -0.81
CA ILE A 102 -9.52 13.88 -2.10
C ILE A 102 -8.11 14.09 -2.65
N ASP A 103 -7.63 15.33 -2.71
CA ASP A 103 -6.29 15.64 -3.24
C ASP A 103 -5.20 14.98 -2.41
N LYS A 104 -5.27 15.09 -1.08
CA LYS A 104 -4.32 14.46 -0.15
C LYS A 104 -4.26 12.94 -0.35
N ALA A 105 -5.41 12.26 -0.37
CA ALA A 105 -5.47 10.81 -0.54
C ALA A 105 -4.97 10.37 -1.93
N MET A 106 -5.35 11.07 -2.99
CA MET A 106 -4.88 10.76 -4.35
C MET A 106 -3.38 10.95 -4.50
N LYS A 107 -2.82 12.03 -3.95
CA LYS A 107 -1.38 12.29 -3.99
C LYS A 107 -0.59 11.22 -3.23
N ALA A 108 -1.05 10.86 -2.03
CA ALA A 108 -0.42 9.81 -1.23
C ALA A 108 -0.49 8.43 -1.91
N ALA A 109 -1.61 8.12 -2.58
CA ALA A 109 -1.76 6.90 -3.37
C ALA A 109 -0.74 6.84 -4.52
N VAL A 110 -0.59 7.93 -5.29
CA VAL A 110 0.39 8.01 -6.39
C VAL A 110 1.82 7.82 -5.88
N GLU A 111 2.19 8.48 -4.78
CA GLU A 111 3.53 8.35 -4.20
C GLU A 111 3.81 6.93 -3.71
N ALA A 112 2.85 6.29 -3.03
CA ALA A 112 2.96 4.88 -2.61
C ALA A 112 3.10 3.96 -3.82
N GLY A 113 2.32 4.17 -4.88
CA GLY A 113 2.37 3.39 -6.11
C GLY A 113 3.69 3.53 -6.88
N GLU A 114 4.24 4.75 -6.97
CA GLU A 114 5.54 4.99 -7.62
C GLU A 114 6.70 4.34 -6.86
N LEU A 115 6.72 4.46 -5.53
CA LEU A 115 7.75 3.85 -4.70
C LEU A 115 7.64 2.32 -4.67
N ALA A 116 6.43 1.77 -4.67
CA ALA A 116 6.21 0.34 -4.83
C ALA A 116 6.81 -0.16 -6.14
N ASN A 117 6.52 0.49 -7.28
CA ASN A 117 7.05 0.08 -8.58
C ASN A 117 8.59 0.11 -8.62
N LYS A 118 9.21 1.20 -8.13
CA LYS A 118 10.69 1.30 -8.03
C LYS A 118 11.29 0.21 -7.14
N THR A 119 10.59 -0.12 -6.06
CA THR A 119 11.02 -1.17 -5.13
C THR A 119 10.92 -2.55 -5.77
N THR A 120 9.85 -2.82 -6.53
CA THR A 120 9.70 -4.05 -7.34
C THR A 120 10.81 -4.20 -8.37
N ASP A 121 11.19 -3.13 -9.08
CA ASP A 121 12.27 -3.19 -10.06
C ASP A 121 13.61 -3.53 -9.39
N SER A 122 13.94 -2.87 -8.28
CA SER A 122 15.17 -3.12 -7.50
C SER A 122 15.20 -4.53 -6.89
N GLU A 123 14.07 -4.98 -6.37
CA GLU A 123 13.87 -6.33 -5.83
C GLU A 123 14.13 -7.38 -6.90
N ARG A 124 13.52 -7.23 -8.08
CA ARG A 124 13.71 -8.15 -9.21
C ARG A 124 15.16 -8.24 -9.65
N GLU A 125 15.85 -7.11 -9.78
CA GLU A 125 17.27 -7.10 -10.13
C GLU A 125 18.12 -7.79 -9.05
N THR A 126 17.79 -7.60 -7.77
CA THR A 126 18.46 -8.29 -6.66
C THR A 126 18.23 -9.81 -6.73
N ASP A 127 16.98 -10.22 -6.91
CA ASP A 127 16.56 -11.63 -6.97
C ASP A 127 17.18 -12.38 -8.16
N ASP A 128 17.27 -11.74 -9.34
CA ASP A 128 17.93 -12.30 -10.52
C ASP A 128 19.42 -12.61 -10.22
N ASN A 129 20.13 -11.70 -9.52
CA ASN A 129 21.53 -11.92 -9.14
C ASN A 129 21.67 -13.01 -8.06
N VAL A 130 20.78 -13.03 -7.06
CA VAL A 130 20.71 -14.08 -6.03
C VAL A 130 20.52 -15.45 -6.67
N SER A 131 19.56 -15.56 -7.59
CA SER A 131 19.20 -16.79 -8.29
C SER A 131 20.36 -17.38 -9.10
N VAL A 132 21.16 -16.54 -9.78
CA VAL A 132 22.36 -16.99 -10.49
C VAL A 132 23.36 -17.65 -9.55
N VAL A 133 23.63 -17.04 -8.39
CA VAL A 133 24.60 -17.59 -7.42
C VAL A 133 24.07 -18.86 -6.76
N GLN A 134 22.78 -18.89 -6.40
CA GLN A 134 22.16 -20.08 -5.80
C GLN A 134 22.15 -21.27 -6.76
N THR A 135 21.78 -21.06 -8.02
CA THR A 135 21.79 -22.09 -9.06
C THR A 135 23.20 -22.68 -9.23
N TYR A 136 24.22 -21.83 -9.35
CA TYR A 136 25.60 -22.28 -9.44
C TYR A 136 26.03 -23.07 -8.20
N ALA A 137 25.68 -22.60 -7.01
CA ALA A 137 26.02 -23.28 -5.76
C ALA A 137 25.35 -24.67 -5.68
N GLU A 138 24.10 -24.79 -6.11
CA GLU A 138 23.38 -26.07 -6.15
C GLU A 138 24.01 -27.05 -7.15
N GLU A 139 24.24 -26.63 -8.40
CA GLU A 139 24.81 -27.47 -9.46
C GLU A 139 26.19 -28.02 -9.09
N HIS A 140 27.02 -27.20 -8.45
CA HIS A 140 28.39 -27.54 -8.07
C HIS A 140 28.53 -28.01 -6.62
N LYS A 141 27.42 -28.14 -5.87
CA LYS A 141 27.39 -28.55 -4.45
C LYS A 141 28.26 -27.65 -3.56
N HIS A 142 28.31 -26.36 -3.88
CA HIS A 142 28.93 -25.35 -3.03
C HIS A 142 27.92 -24.82 -2.01
N SER A 143 28.42 -24.28 -0.90
CA SER A 143 27.59 -23.53 0.04
C SER A 143 27.24 -22.16 -0.56
N VAL A 144 26.00 -21.73 -0.34
CA VAL A 144 25.56 -20.37 -0.69
C VAL A 144 26.24 -19.36 0.26
N PRO A 145 26.92 -18.33 -0.27
CA PRO A 145 27.53 -17.27 0.56
C PRO A 145 26.51 -16.61 1.48
N LYS A 146 26.95 -16.14 2.65
CA LYS A 146 26.06 -15.49 3.62
C LYS A 146 25.41 -14.23 3.02
N GLU A 147 26.19 -13.46 2.26
CA GLU A 147 25.75 -12.24 1.59
C GLU A 147 24.56 -12.47 0.66
N ILE A 148 24.49 -13.64 0.03
CA ILE A 148 23.36 -14.02 -0.84
C ILE A 148 22.11 -14.31 -0.02
N LYS A 149 22.25 -14.92 1.16
CA LYS A 149 21.12 -15.14 2.07
C LYS A 149 20.59 -13.82 2.62
N ASP A 150 21.50 -12.90 2.99
CA ASP A 150 21.14 -11.56 3.45
C ASP A 150 20.44 -10.75 2.34
N ALA A 151 20.86 -10.93 1.06
CA ALA A 151 20.20 -10.33 -0.10
C ALA A 151 18.81 -10.93 -0.37
N GLU A 152 18.66 -12.25 -0.25
CA GLU A 152 17.37 -12.94 -0.38
C GLU A 152 16.37 -12.49 0.70
N GLU A 153 16.83 -12.26 1.92
CA GLU A 153 16.00 -11.70 3.00
C GLU A 153 15.56 -10.26 2.67
N ALA A 154 16.45 -9.43 2.14
CA ALA A 154 16.11 -8.08 1.69
C ALA A 154 15.05 -8.07 0.57
N VAL A 155 15.10 -9.03 -0.36
CA VAL A 155 14.09 -9.23 -1.41
C VAL A 155 12.72 -9.55 -0.78
N LYS A 156 12.63 -10.51 0.14
CA LYS A 156 11.36 -10.89 0.80
C LYS A 156 10.76 -9.72 1.58
N ASP A 157 11.60 -8.98 2.28
CA ASP A 157 11.19 -7.78 3.00
C ASP A 157 10.65 -6.69 2.08
N ALA A 158 11.32 -6.46 0.93
CA ALA A 158 10.88 -5.51 -0.08
C ALA A 158 9.55 -5.93 -0.72
N GLN A 159 9.37 -7.22 -1.04
CA GLN A 159 8.10 -7.78 -1.54
C GLN A 159 6.94 -7.49 -0.60
N ASN A 160 7.14 -7.72 0.71
CA ASN A 160 6.12 -7.42 1.71
C ASN A 160 5.80 -5.92 1.76
N ALA A 161 6.81 -5.05 1.68
CA ALA A 161 6.62 -3.59 1.64
C ALA A 161 5.84 -3.16 0.38
N VAL A 162 6.19 -3.69 -0.79
CA VAL A 162 5.47 -3.45 -2.06
C VAL A 162 3.99 -3.85 -1.94
N TYR A 163 3.72 -5.05 -1.42
CA TYR A 163 2.34 -5.53 -1.24
C TYR A 163 1.53 -4.57 -0.36
N ASN A 164 2.11 -4.16 0.77
CA ASN A 164 1.46 -3.21 1.69
C ASN A 164 1.24 -1.84 1.06
N ALA A 165 2.18 -1.34 0.26
CA ALA A 165 2.06 -0.08 -0.45
C ALA A 165 0.94 -0.11 -1.49
N LYS A 166 0.81 -1.21 -2.24
CA LYS A 166 -0.27 -1.39 -3.23
C LYS A 166 -1.65 -1.50 -2.59
N ASP A 167 -1.75 -2.18 -1.45
CA ASP A 167 -2.97 -2.20 -0.65
C ASP A 167 -3.35 -0.80 -0.15
N ALA A 168 -2.37 -0.04 0.36
CA ALA A 168 -2.57 1.33 0.81
C ALA A 168 -2.94 2.31 -0.32
N GLU A 169 -2.33 2.17 -1.49
CA GLU A 169 -2.69 2.87 -2.74
C GLU A 169 -4.18 2.62 -3.07
N GLY A 170 -4.62 1.36 -3.06
CA GLY A 170 -6.01 0.98 -3.33
C GLY A 170 -6.99 1.54 -2.30
N MET A 171 -6.65 1.49 -1.00
CA MET A 171 -7.47 2.07 0.07
C MET A 171 -7.62 3.60 -0.09
N ALA A 172 -6.52 4.31 -0.35
CA ALA A 172 -6.53 5.76 -0.53
C ALA A 172 -7.38 6.17 -1.75
N HIS A 173 -7.27 5.47 -2.87
CA HIS A 173 -8.15 5.67 -4.03
C HIS A 173 -9.62 5.42 -3.71
N THR A 174 -9.92 4.32 -3.01
CA THR A 174 -11.29 3.95 -2.64
C THR A 174 -11.93 5.04 -1.78
N HIS A 175 -11.25 5.46 -0.72
CA HIS A 175 -11.81 6.46 0.18
C HIS A 175 -11.84 7.87 -0.42
N ALA A 176 -10.92 8.23 -1.31
CA ALA A 176 -11.05 9.47 -2.09
C ALA A 176 -12.33 9.45 -2.95
N ASN A 177 -12.68 8.31 -3.56
CA ASN A 177 -13.92 8.19 -4.33
C ASN A 177 -15.16 8.18 -3.43
N ASP A 178 -15.08 7.59 -2.24
CA ASP A 178 -16.17 7.69 -1.24
C ASP A 178 -16.42 9.15 -0.84
N VAL A 179 -15.36 9.95 -0.66
CA VAL A 179 -15.47 11.39 -0.40
C VAL A 179 -16.17 12.09 -1.58
N LYS A 180 -15.80 11.79 -2.83
CA LYS A 180 -16.50 12.35 -4.01
C LYS A 180 -17.99 11.98 -4.01
N ASN A 181 -18.33 10.75 -3.60
CA ASN A 181 -19.71 10.28 -3.58
C ASN A 181 -20.52 10.99 -2.48
N VAL A 182 -19.99 11.13 -1.26
CA VAL A 182 -20.71 11.84 -0.19
C VAL A 182 -20.90 13.32 -0.51
N LEU A 183 -19.97 13.96 -1.23
CA LEU A 183 -20.14 15.34 -1.68
C LEU A 183 -21.29 15.48 -2.70
N LYS A 184 -21.49 14.49 -3.57
CA LYS A 184 -22.66 14.44 -4.48
C LYS A 184 -23.97 14.20 -3.72
N GLU A 185 -23.95 13.34 -2.70
CA GLU A 185 -25.09 13.13 -1.80
C GLU A 185 -25.46 14.46 -1.09
N LEU A 186 -24.46 15.22 -0.66
CA LEU A 186 -24.65 16.54 -0.05
C LEU A 186 -25.27 17.55 -1.04
N ASP A 187 -24.81 17.59 -2.28
CA ASP A 187 -25.41 18.43 -3.33
C ASP A 187 -26.90 18.12 -3.55
N ALA A 188 -27.24 16.83 -3.59
CA ALA A 188 -28.63 16.40 -3.74
C ALA A 188 -29.48 16.80 -2.50
N ALA A 189 -28.92 16.66 -1.30
CA ALA A 189 -29.60 17.05 -0.06
C ALA A 189 -29.85 18.56 0.01
N VAL A 190 -28.88 19.39 -0.40
CA VAL A 190 -29.04 20.86 -0.48
C VAL A 190 -30.15 21.23 -1.47
N ALA A 191 -30.15 20.64 -2.67
CA ALA A 191 -31.20 20.90 -3.66
C ALA A 191 -32.60 20.45 -3.17
N ALA A 192 -32.68 19.39 -2.37
CA ALA A 192 -33.93 18.95 -1.75
C ALA A 192 -34.38 19.90 -0.63
N ALA A 193 -33.46 20.42 0.18
CA ALA A 193 -33.76 21.39 1.23
C ALA A 193 -34.29 22.70 0.66
N GLU A 194 -33.66 23.25 -0.38
CA GLU A 194 -34.11 24.47 -1.06
C GLU A 194 -35.53 24.33 -1.66
N LYS A 195 -35.88 23.15 -2.18
CA LYS A 195 -37.23 22.88 -2.70
C LYS A 195 -38.28 22.87 -1.59
N LYS A 196 -37.95 22.32 -0.41
CA LYS A 196 -38.86 22.30 0.75
C LYS A 196 -39.11 23.71 1.28
N GLU A 197 -38.07 24.55 1.35
CA GLU A 197 -38.19 25.95 1.79
C GLU A 197 -39.16 26.74 0.89
N LYS A 198 -39.00 26.66 -0.43
CA LYS A 198 -39.89 27.33 -1.39
C LYS A 198 -41.35 26.86 -1.31
N GLN A 199 -41.57 25.57 -1.05
CA GLN A 199 -42.92 25.04 -0.86
C GLN A 199 -43.57 25.61 0.41
N LEU A 200 -42.82 25.73 1.51
CA LEU A 200 -43.31 26.31 2.76
C LEU A 200 -43.65 27.79 2.63
N GLU A 201 -42.84 28.57 1.90
CA GLU A 201 -43.15 29.99 1.61
C GLU A 201 -44.44 30.14 0.80
N SER A 202 -44.66 29.28 -0.21
CA SER A 202 -45.86 29.36 -1.07
C SER A 202 -47.17 29.04 -0.33
N GLN A 203 -47.13 28.20 0.71
CA GLN A 203 -48.33 27.86 1.50
C GLN A 203 -48.71 28.97 2.50
N GLN A 204 -47.77 29.77 2.98
CA GLN A 204 -48.08 30.89 3.89
C GLN A 204 -48.74 32.07 3.17
N GLN A 205 -48.52 32.22 1.87
CA GLN A 205 -49.06 33.36 1.11
C GLN A 205 -50.53 33.18 0.67
N GLY A 206 -51.07 31.95 0.71
CA GLY A 206 -52.44 31.62 0.25
C GLY A 206 -53.57 31.76 1.27
N HIS A 207 -53.29 32.02 2.55
CA HIS A 207 -54.31 32.11 3.61
C HIS A 207 -54.66 33.53 4.07
N THR A 208 -54.09 34.57 3.45
CA THR A 208 -54.35 35.97 3.83
C THR A 208 -55.30 36.71 2.88
N GLU A 209 -55.88 36.04 1.88
CA GLU A 209 -56.74 36.66 0.86
C GLU A 209 -58.25 36.57 1.20
N GLY A 210 -58.61 36.75 2.47
CA GLY A 210 -59.98 36.61 2.96
C GLY A 210 -60.35 37.53 4.13
N ASN A 211 -59.69 38.67 4.31
CA ASN A 211 -60.25 39.83 5.04
C ASN A 211 -59.27 41.01 5.00
N LYS A 212 -59.48 41.95 4.08
CA LYS A 212 -59.32 43.40 4.31
C LYS A 212 -59.61 44.17 3.02
N THR A 213 -60.87 44.59 2.93
CA THR A 213 -61.28 45.85 2.32
C THR A 213 -60.46 47.00 2.94
N GLU A 214 -59.93 47.85 2.06
CA GLU A 214 -59.53 49.25 2.28
C GLU A 214 -58.78 49.61 3.57
N GLU A 215 -57.45 49.82 3.51
CA GLU A 215 -56.87 51.15 3.74
C GLU A 215 -55.35 51.17 3.57
N THR A 216 -54.90 52.22 2.89
CA THR A 216 -53.58 52.87 2.97
C THR A 216 -52.43 52.28 2.15
N GLN A 217 -52.41 52.75 0.89
CA GLN A 217 -51.19 53.14 0.19
C GLN A 217 -50.34 54.08 1.05
N GLU A 218 -49.17 53.64 1.53
CA GLU A 218 -47.94 54.43 1.69
C GLU A 218 -46.92 53.65 2.54
N LYS A 219 -46.06 52.85 1.87
CA LYS A 219 -44.64 52.63 2.22
C LYS A 219 -44.04 51.60 1.27
N GLN A 220 -44.03 51.95 -0.02
CA GLN A 220 -43.05 51.46 -0.96
C GLN A 220 -41.91 52.47 -1.05
N LYS A 221 -40.87 52.26 -0.25
CA LYS A 221 -39.47 52.65 -0.46
C LYS A 221 -38.73 52.28 0.82
N GLU A 222 -37.50 51.77 0.68
CA GLU A 222 -36.58 51.45 1.78
C GLU A 222 -36.62 50.02 2.34
N LYS A 223 -36.39 49.02 1.47
CA LYS A 223 -35.52 47.85 1.78
C LYS A 223 -35.06 47.12 0.53
N GLN A 224 -34.66 47.91 -0.48
CA GLN A 224 -33.72 47.48 -1.51
C GLN A 224 -32.32 47.91 -1.04
N LYS A 225 -31.59 47.00 -0.39
CA LYS A 225 -30.11 46.99 -0.27
C LYS A 225 -29.72 45.88 0.68
N GLN A 226 -29.56 44.68 0.13
CA GLN A 226 -28.41 43.80 0.38
C GLN A 226 -28.50 42.62 -0.59
N HIS A 227 -28.32 42.93 -1.88
CA HIS A 227 -27.80 41.97 -2.83
C HIS A 227 -26.38 41.62 -2.39
N TYR A 228 -26.22 40.55 -1.60
CA TYR A 228 -24.92 39.88 -1.48
C TYR A 228 -24.83 38.80 -2.55
N ARG A 229 -24.74 39.24 -3.81
CA ARG A 229 -24.34 38.41 -4.92
C ARG A 229 -22.82 38.48 -5.00
N SER A 230 -22.16 37.73 -4.12
CA SER A 230 -20.71 37.52 -4.22
C SER A 230 -20.48 36.45 -5.28
N THR A 231 -20.44 36.89 -6.54
CA THR A 231 -19.81 36.14 -7.63
C THR A 231 -18.31 36.15 -7.40
N PHE A 232 -17.82 35.22 -6.58
CA PHE A 232 -16.43 34.80 -6.64
C PHE A 232 -16.28 33.88 -7.86
N THR A 233 -15.97 34.48 -9.02
CA THR A 233 -15.31 33.75 -10.10
C THR A 233 -13.88 33.48 -9.66
N ILE A 234 -13.65 32.31 -9.08
CA ILE A 234 -12.30 31.77 -8.97
C ILE A 234 -11.92 31.36 -10.39
N ASN A 235 -11.19 32.24 -11.10
CA ASN A 235 -10.44 31.88 -12.28
C ASN A 235 -9.32 30.93 -11.84
N ILE A 236 -9.65 29.65 -11.67
CA ILE A 236 -8.64 28.60 -11.71
C ILE A 236 -8.29 28.48 -13.18
N HIS A 237 -7.18 29.10 -13.57
CA HIS A 237 -6.60 28.97 -14.90
C HIS A 237 -6.34 27.46 -15.12
N GLY A 238 -7.20 26.85 -15.94
CA GLY A 238 -7.28 25.42 -16.20
C GLY A 238 -6.19 24.92 -17.13
N ASP A 239 -4.96 25.40 -16.95
CA ASP A 239 -3.81 25.00 -17.76
C ASP A 239 -3.00 23.91 -17.03
N ASN A 240 -3.61 22.80 -16.59
CA ASN A 240 -2.88 21.52 -16.43
C ASN A 240 -3.67 20.27 -15.96
N LEU A 241 -4.98 20.30 -15.74
CA LEU A 241 -5.66 19.10 -15.20
C LEU A 241 -5.99 18.03 -16.27
N ASP A 242 -6.01 18.40 -17.56
CA ASP A 242 -6.22 17.44 -18.66
C ASP A 242 -5.00 16.54 -18.93
N ALA A 243 -3.80 16.93 -18.48
CA ALA A 243 -2.60 16.11 -18.60
C ALA A 243 -2.53 14.96 -17.57
N LEU A 244 -3.26 15.09 -16.44
CA LEU A 244 -3.27 14.08 -15.37
C LEU A 244 -4.25 12.93 -15.61
N PHE A 245 -5.25 13.11 -16.48
CA PHE A 245 -6.26 12.07 -16.76
C PHE A 245 -6.10 11.38 -18.12
N ASN A 246 -5.23 11.88 -19.01
CA ASN A 246 -5.00 11.30 -20.35
C ASN A 246 -3.58 10.74 -20.56
N GLY A 247 -2.72 10.73 -19.54
CA GLY A 247 -1.36 10.21 -19.63
C GLY A 247 -1.27 8.71 -19.33
N GLY A 248 -1.17 7.87 -20.38
CA GLY A 248 -0.46 6.59 -20.26
C GLY A 248 -1.30 5.32 -20.30
N ALA A 249 -2.27 5.23 -21.22
CA ALA A 249 -2.67 3.94 -21.77
C ALA A 249 -1.50 3.37 -22.63
N ASN A 250 -0.44 2.94 -21.96
CA ASN A 250 0.67 2.25 -22.60
C ASN A 250 0.33 0.76 -22.58
N ASN A 251 -0.01 0.27 -23.77
CA ASN A 251 -0.24 -1.13 -24.08
C ASN A 251 0.99 -1.99 -23.75
N SER A 252 1.08 -2.49 -22.52
CA SER A 252 1.91 -3.66 -22.20
C SER A 252 0.99 -4.87 -22.23
N GLY A 253 0.86 -5.48 -23.41
CA GLY A 253 0.18 -6.75 -23.57
C GLY A 253 0.90 -7.84 -22.79
N MET A 254 0.45 -8.12 -21.57
CA MET A 254 0.74 -9.37 -20.88
C MET A 254 -0.38 -10.35 -21.21
N ALA A 255 -0.04 -11.30 -22.08
CA ALA A 255 -0.86 -12.48 -22.32
C ALA A 255 -0.93 -13.29 -21.02
N LEU A 256 -2.09 -13.23 -20.34
CA LEU A 256 -2.45 -14.18 -19.29
C LEU A 256 -2.72 -15.52 -19.96
N ASN A 257 -1.74 -16.41 -19.92
CA ASN A 257 -1.95 -17.84 -20.14
C ASN A 257 -2.58 -18.42 -18.88
N ASP A 258 -3.92 -18.45 -18.84
CA ASP A 258 -4.69 -19.26 -17.89
C ASP A 258 -4.58 -20.74 -18.25
N GLY A 259 -3.40 -21.31 -17.97
CA GLY A 259 -3.13 -22.74 -18.01
C GLY A 259 -3.49 -23.42 -16.69
N SER A 260 -4.76 -23.30 -16.26
CA SER A 260 -5.30 -24.03 -15.11
C SER A 260 -5.43 -25.51 -15.47
N SER A 261 -4.41 -26.28 -15.13
CA SER A 261 -4.44 -27.75 -15.11
C SER A 261 -4.03 -28.20 -13.71
N ASN A 262 -5.03 -28.46 -12.88
CA ASN A 262 -4.86 -29.15 -11.59
C ASN A 262 -4.28 -30.56 -11.80
N PRO A 263 -3.14 -30.92 -11.20
CA PRO A 263 -2.89 -32.30 -10.83
C PRO A 263 -3.43 -32.52 -9.41
N ALA A 264 -4.62 -33.08 -9.32
CA ALA A 264 -5.00 -33.82 -8.13
C ALA A 264 -4.07 -35.04 -8.04
N SER A 265 -3.17 -35.07 -7.04
CA SER A 265 -2.61 -36.27 -6.36
C SER A 265 -1.21 -35.97 -5.84
N LEU A 266 -1.06 -35.83 -4.51
CA LEU A 266 0.12 -36.24 -3.71
C LEU A 266 -0.01 -35.68 -2.27
N ARG A 267 -0.91 -36.28 -1.47
CA ARG A 267 -0.99 -36.05 -0.01
C ARG A 267 -0.78 -37.35 0.76
N VAL A 268 0.28 -38.12 0.45
CA VAL A 268 0.51 -39.42 1.11
C VAL A 268 1.96 -39.69 1.61
N PRO A 269 3.05 -38.94 1.33
CA PRO A 269 4.35 -39.32 1.92
C PRO A 269 4.63 -38.79 3.34
N LEU A 270 3.99 -37.70 3.79
CA LEU A 270 4.45 -37.00 5.00
C LEU A 270 4.05 -37.67 6.32
N LEU A 271 2.95 -38.45 6.35
CA LEU A 271 2.49 -39.12 7.57
C LEU A 271 3.28 -40.38 7.93
N LEU A 272 3.95 -41.03 6.96
CA LEU A 272 4.79 -42.19 7.23
C LEU A 272 6.16 -41.82 7.83
N LEU A 273 6.66 -40.61 7.55
CA LEU A 273 7.97 -40.16 8.05
C LEU A 273 7.92 -39.75 9.54
N LEU A 274 6.76 -39.30 10.03
CA LEU A 274 6.59 -38.98 11.46
C LEU A 274 6.49 -40.23 12.35
N LEU A 275 6.05 -41.37 11.81
CA LEU A 275 5.97 -42.63 12.56
C LEU A 275 7.33 -43.32 12.72
N SER A 276 8.29 -43.11 11.81
CA SER A 276 9.63 -43.72 11.94
C SER A 276 10.49 -43.06 13.01
N VAL A 277 10.26 -41.78 13.33
CA VAL A 277 11.07 -41.05 14.33
C VAL A 277 10.63 -41.38 15.77
N LEU A 278 9.36 -41.73 15.98
CA LEU A 278 8.85 -42.11 17.31
C LEU A 278 9.29 -43.50 17.79
N GLY A 279 9.71 -44.39 16.88
CA GLY A 279 10.16 -45.75 17.22
C GLY A 279 11.58 -45.84 17.78
N CYS A 280 12.42 -44.82 17.56
CA CYS A 280 13.83 -44.86 17.98
C CYS A 280 14.08 -44.45 19.43
N MET A 281 13.08 -43.90 20.14
CA MET A 281 13.24 -43.47 21.55
C MET A 281 12.79 -44.54 22.57
N ALA A 282 12.29 -45.69 22.13
CA ALA A 282 11.79 -46.75 23.03
C ALA A 282 12.77 -47.94 23.20
N VAL A 283 13.94 -47.91 22.57
CA VAL A 283 14.96 -48.97 22.65
C VAL A 283 16.35 -48.35 22.81
N CYS A 284 16.58 -47.67 23.93
CA CYS A 284 17.90 -47.37 24.51
C CYS A 284 17.73 -47.27 26.03
#